data_AF-A0A066X3P1-F1
#
_entry.id   AF-A0A066X3P1-F1
#
_cell.length_a   1.000
_cell.length_b   1.000
_cell.length_c   1.000
_cell.angle_alpha   90.00
_cell.angle_beta   90.00
_cell.angle_gamma   90.00
#
_symmetry.space_group_name_H-M   'P 1'
#
loop_
_entity.id
_entity.type
_entity.pdbx_description
1 polymer ?
#
loop_
_entity_poly.entity_id
_entity_poly.type
_entity_poly.pdbx_seq_one_letter_code
_entity_poly.pdbx_strand_id
1 'polypeptide(L)'
;MHLTAIIFTLASSISAANAICYQGGRSGNHGEWLKEKDHTVDSERLSFACAQMVGRGDVKFSPKETRYTCMQQDLRTKWDFTIKSMVDPGGDGESSLSMEKCMQFLGKEAYGCKYGGSTWNGAWFVA
;
A
#
# COMPACT_ATOMS: atom_id res chain seq x y z
N MET A 1 16.42 -50.83 -2.51
CA MET A 1 16.90 -49.55 -1.92
C MET A 1 15.87 -48.49 -2.24
N HIS A 2 15.00 -48.16 -1.30
CA HIS A 2 13.97 -47.12 -1.50
C HIS A 2 14.54 -45.78 -1.05
N LEU A 3 14.77 -44.87 -2.00
CA LEU A 3 15.10 -43.48 -1.73
C LEU A 3 13.78 -42.71 -1.55
N THR A 4 13.42 -42.42 -0.31
CA THR A 4 12.30 -41.53 0.02
C THR A 4 12.82 -40.10 0.05
N ALA A 5 12.59 -39.33 -1.01
CA ALA A 5 12.90 -37.91 -1.04
C ALA A 5 11.80 -37.14 -0.31
N ILE A 6 12.10 -36.68 0.92
CA ILE A 6 11.23 -35.77 1.67
C ILE A 6 11.46 -34.36 1.11
N ILE A 7 10.51 -33.86 0.32
CA ILE A 7 10.48 -32.47 -0.11
C ILE A 7 10.01 -31.65 1.10
N PHE A 8 10.95 -31.01 1.80
CA PHE A 8 10.65 -29.96 2.76
C PHE A 8 10.11 -28.75 1.98
N THR A 9 8.79 -28.60 1.93
CA THR A 9 8.16 -27.33 1.58
C THR A 9 8.54 -26.31 2.67
N LEU A 10 9.51 -25.44 2.37
CA LEU A 10 9.69 -24.18 3.10
C LEU A 10 8.39 -23.39 2.92
N ALA A 11 7.48 -23.51 3.87
CA ALA A 11 6.47 -22.50 4.10
C ALA A 11 7.24 -21.25 4.58
N SER A 12 7.70 -20.45 3.63
CA SER A 12 8.12 -19.09 3.91
C SER A 12 6.94 -18.42 4.59
N SER A 13 7.08 -18.20 5.90
CA SER A 13 6.18 -17.41 6.71
C SER A 13 6.22 -15.98 6.17
N ILE A 14 5.46 -15.73 5.12
CA ILE A 14 5.11 -14.39 4.70
C ILE A 14 4.30 -13.87 5.88
N SER A 15 4.96 -13.13 6.77
CA SER A 15 4.31 -12.39 7.83
C SER A 15 3.35 -11.47 7.12
N ALA A 16 2.09 -11.91 7.02
CA ALA A 16 1.23 -11.37 5.98
C ALA A 16 1.03 -9.87 6.19
N ALA A 17 1.10 -9.34 7.43
CA ALA A 17 0.29 -8.20 7.82
C ALA A 17 -1.18 -8.47 7.40
N ASN A 18 -2.18 -8.13 8.19
CA ASN A 18 -3.55 -8.32 7.70
C ASN A 18 -4.05 -6.96 7.22
N ALA A 19 -4.59 -6.93 6.00
CA ALA A 19 -5.32 -5.75 5.53
C ALA A 19 -6.52 -5.57 6.47
N ILE A 20 -6.63 -4.41 7.11
CA ILE A 20 -7.80 -4.10 7.93
C ILE A 20 -8.81 -3.45 7.00
N CYS A 21 -9.65 -4.28 6.39
CA CYS A 21 -10.70 -3.78 5.49
C CYS A 21 -11.80 -3.05 6.27
N TYR A 22 -12.22 -1.89 5.76
CA TYR A 22 -13.36 -1.18 6.32
C TYR A 22 -14.65 -1.98 6.13
N GLN A 23 -15.55 -1.92 7.12
CA GLN A 23 -16.81 -2.68 7.11
C GLN A 23 -17.91 -2.00 6.27
N GLY A 24 -17.72 -0.74 5.91
CA GLY A 24 -18.68 0.04 5.13
C GLY A 24 -18.04 1.26 4.50
N GLY A 25 -18.75 1.85 3.56
CA GLY A 25 -18.26 2.93 2.71
C GLY A 25 -18.75 2.75 1.29
N ARG A 26 -18.28 3.62 0.40
CA ARG A 26 -18.55 3.48 -1.02
C ARG A 26 -17.65 2.38 -1.58
N SER A 27 -18.26 1.40 -2.25
CA SER A 27 -17.50 0.30 -2.86
C SER A 27 -16.53 0.85 -3.90
N GLY A 28 -15.25 0.56 -3.71
CA GLY A 28 -14.20 0.77 -4.71
C GLY A 28 -13.99 -0.42 -5.63
N ASN A 29 -14.88 -1.43 -5.55
CA ASN A 29 -14.78 -2.70 -6.28
C ASN A 29 -13.38 -3.31 -6.27
N HIS A 30 -12.79 -3.46 -5.07
CA HIS A 30 -11.43 -4.00 -4.91
C HIS A 30 -10.37 -3.30 -5.78
N GLY A 31 -10.52 -1.97 -5.93
CA GLY A 31 -9.56 -1.11 -6.59
C GLY A 31 -9.37 -1.41 -8.07
N GLU A 32 -10.35 -2.01 -8.76
CA GLU A 32 -10.23 -2.30 -10.19
C GLU A 32 -9.82 -1.08 -11.01
N TRP A 33 -10.46 0.07 -10.78
CA TRP A 33 -10.10 1.33 -11.44
C TRP A 33 -8.65 1.78 -11.16
N LEU A 34 -8.12 1.46 -9.98
CA LEU A 34 -6.75 1.78 -9.58
C LEU A 34 -5.71 0.88 -10.26
N LYS A 35 -6.08 -0.37 -10.58
CA LYS A 35 -5.25 -1.35 -11.32
C LYS A 35 -5.20 -1.05 -12.81
N GLU A 36 -6.24 -0.44 -13.35
CA GLU A 36 -6.26 -0.02 -14.74
C GLU A 36 -5.11 0.95 -15.03
N LYS A 37 -4.52 0.80 -16.22
CA LYS A 37 -3.48 1.69 -16.71
C LYS A 37 -4.07 3.01 -17.17
N ASP A 38 -3.37 4.10 -16.88
CA ASP A 38 -3.61 5.34 -17.58
C ASP A 38 -2.99 5.31 -18.98
N HIS A 39 -3.79 5.65 -19.98
CA HIS A 39 -3.44 5.56 -21.39
C HIS A 39 -2.33 6.53 -21.81
N THR A 40 -2.00 7.53 -20.98
CA THR A 40 -0.98 8.53 -21.31
C THR A 40 0.43 8.15 -20.83
N VAL A 41 0.54 7.27 -19.83
CA VAL A 41 1.80 7.00 -19.11
C VAL A 41 2.05 5.50 -18.84
N ASP A 42 1.17 4.62 -19.32
CA ASP A 42 1.29 3.15 -19.28
C ASP A 42 1.54 2.56 -17.87
N SER A 43 1.08 3.25 -16.83
CA SER A 43 1.21 2.84 -15.43
C SER A 43 -0.16 2.72 -14.76
N GLU A 44 -0.26 1.83 -13.76
CA GLU A 44 -1.47 1.68 -12.93
C GLU A 44 -1.81 3.01 -12.25
N ARG A 45 -3.10 3.33 -12.10
CA ARG A 45 -3.51 4.59 -11.49
C ARG A 45 -3.06 4.75 -10.04
N LEU A 46 -2.94 3.68 -9.27
CA LEU A 46 -2.38 3.76 -7.91
C LEU A 46 -0.95 4.36 -7.90
N SER A 47 -0.19 4.19 -8.98
CA SER A 47 1.14 4.80 -9.09
C SER A 47 1.09 6.33 -9.03
N PHE A 48 0.01 6.98 -9.47
CA PHE A 48 -0.11 8.43 -9.34
C PHE A 48 -0.29 8.87 -7.89
N ALA A 49 -1.05 8.11 -7.09
CA ALA A 49 -1.19 8.38 -5.66
C ALA A 49 0.17 8.31 -4.97
N CYS A 50 0.94 7.25 -5.25
CA CYS A 50 2.28 7.11 -4.73
C CYS A 50 3.22 8.22 -5.23
N ALA A 51 3.21 8.54 -6.52
CA ALA A 51 4.04 9.62 -7.05
C ALA A 51 3.75 10.99 -6.40
N GLN A 52 2.50 11.27 -6.04
CA GLN A 52 2.16 12.51 -5.34
C GLN A 52 2.64 12.54 -3.88
N MET A 53 2.65 11.39 -3.20
CA MET A 53 3.06 11.33 -1.79
C MET A 53 4.57 11.13 -1.61
N VAL A 54 5.21 10.30 -2.45
CA VAL A 54 6.62 9.91 -2.31
C VAL A 54 7.49 10.27 -3.53
N GLY A 55 6.93 10.89 -4.57
CA GLY A 55 7.71 11.24 -5.75
C GLY A 55 8.21 10.02 -6.53
N ARG A 56 9.33 10.18 -7.26
CA ARG A 56 9.94 9.13 -8.09
C ARG A 56 11.12 8.41 -7.43
N GLY A 57 11.40 8.65 -6.15
CA GLY A 57 12.57 8.11 -5.47
C GLY A 57 12.31 7.80 -3.99
N ASP A 58 13.37 7.53 -3.25
CA ASP A 58 13.29 7.29 -1.81
C ASP A 58 13.15 8.62 -1.07
N VAL A 59 11.97 8.86 -0.51
CA VAL A 59 11.70 10.10 0.20
C VAL A 59 11.71 9.89 1.70
N LYS A 60 12.47 10.73 2.39
CA LYS A 60 12.51 10.78 3.84
C LYS A 60 11.28 11.51 4.40
N PHE A 61 10.63 10.87 5.35
CA PHE A 61 9.57 11.41 6.18
C PHE A 61 10.15 11.84 7.52
N SER A 62 9.69 12.98 8.02
CA SER A 62 9.93 13.40 9.40
C SER A 62 9.16 12.47 10.36
N PRO A 63 9.56 12.39 11.65
CA PRO A 63 8.82 11.64 12.64
C PRO A 63 7.35 12.06 12.68
N LYS A 64 6.43 11.08 12.65
CA LYS A 64 4.97 11.30 12.62
C LYS A 64 4.43 12.07 11.41
N GLU A 65 5.26 12.35 10.40
CA GLU A 65 4.83 13.03 9.18
C GLU A 65 3.74 12.21 8.48
N THR A 66 2.68 12.90 8.06
CA THR A 66 1.57 12.33 7.32
C THR A 66 1.47 13.03 5.98
N ARG A 67 1.35 12.25 4.91
CA ARG A 67 1.06 12.72 3.56
C ARG A 67 -0.23 12.08 3.09
N TYR A 68 -0.96 12.83 2.28
CA TYR A 68 -2.23 12.40 1.73
C TYR A 68 -2.35 12.83 0.27
N THR A 69 -3.15 12.10 -0.47
CA THR A 69 -3.58 12.47 -1.82
C THR A 69 -4.98 11.94 -2.05
N CYS A 70 -5.68 12.52 -3.02
CA CYS A 70 -7.00 12.12 -3.43
C CYS A 70 -7.03 11.92 -4.94
N MET A 71 -7.66 10.84 -5.39
CA MET A 71 -7.89 10.56 -6.80
C MET A 71 -9.38 10.44 -7.08
N GLN A 72 -9.88 11.20 -8.06
CA GLN A 72 -11.27 11.12 -8.49
C GLN A 72 -11.42 10.02 -9.55
N GLN A 73 -12.25 9.03 -9.28
CA GLN A 73 -12.61 8.01 -10.26
C GLN A 73 -13.80 8.46 -11.13
N ASP A 74 -14.87 8.93 -10.49
CA ASP A 74 -16.09 9.43 -11.13
C ASP A 74 -16.73 10.49 -10.23
N LEU A 75 -17.79 11.19 -10.66
CA LEU A 75 -18.42 12.30 -9.92
C LEU A 75 -18.85 11.98 -8.47
N ARG A 76 -18.97 10.70 -8.12
CA ARG A 76 -19.42 10.28 -6.80
C ARG A 76 -18.38 9.38 -6.08
N THR A 77 -17.35 8.85 -6.77
CA THR A 77 -16.27 8.03 -6.19
C THR A 77 -14.96 8.79 -6.16
N LYS A 78 -14.39 8.90 -4.96
CA LYS A 78 -13.02 9.34 -4.74
C LYS A 78 -12.26 8.32 -3.92
N TRP A 79 -10.96 8.25 -4.15
CA TRP A 79 -10.02 7.44 -3.42
C TRP A 79 -9.11 8.37 -2.63
N ASP A 80 -9.22 8.32 -1.31
CA ASP A 80 -8.34 9.05 -0.42
C ASP A 80 -7.24 8.10 0.04
N PHE A 81 -5.98 8.51 -0.10
CA PHE A 81 -4.82 7.73 0.31
C PHE A 81 -4.07 8.48 1.38
N THR A 82 -3.58 7.76 2.39
CA THR A 82 -2.78 8.31 3.48
C THR A 82 -1.55 7.45 3.71
N ILE A 83 -0.42 8.09 3.93
CA ILE A 83 0.81 7.46 4.42
C ILE A 83 1.30 8.27 5.62
N LYS A 84 1.54 7.59 6.73
CA LYS A 84 2.05 8.18 7.95
C LYS A 84 3.27 7.42 8.43
N SER A 85 4.36 8.16 8.65
CA SER A 85 5.51 7.67 9.41
C SER A 85 5.08 7.50 10.87
N MET A 86 5.36 6.34 11.44
CA MET A 86 5.13 6.02 12.84
C MET A 86 6.44 6.07 13.64
N VAL A 87 7.55 6.48 13.03
CA VAL A 87 8.84 6.71 13.70
C VAL A 87 8.65 7.77 14.79
N ASP A 88 9.19 7.50 15.98
CA ASP A 88 9.21 8.45 17.08
C ASP A 88 10.32 9.49 16.88
N PRO A 89 10.14 10.73 17.37
CA PRO A 89 11.22 11.71 17.37
C PRO A 89 12.47 11.16 18.08
N GLY A 90 13.58 11.04 17.35
CA GLY A 90 14.83 10.49 17.87
C GLY A 90 14.95 8.96 17.88
N GLY A 91 13.99 8.23 17.29
CA GLY A 91 14.06 6.76 17.15
C GLY A 91 14.74 6.28 15.86
N ASP A 92 15.28 5.06 15.87
CA ASP A 92 16.05 4.44 14.77
C ASP A 92 15.17 3.72 13.70
N GLY A 93 13.94 4.19 13.49
CA GLY A 93 13.00 3.56 12.56
C GLY A 93 13.28 3.91 11.09
N GLU A 94 12.87 3.03 10.16
CA GLU A 94 12.90 3.33 8.72
C GLU A 94 12.07 4.59 8.44
N SER A 95 12.76 5.68 8.08
CA SER A 95 12.13 6.98 7.79
C SER A 95 11.96 7.24 6.30
N SER A 96 12.49 6.39 5.43
CA SER A 96 12.43 6.57 3.98
C SER A 96 11.41 5.63 3.36
N LEU A 97 10.62 6.13 2.42
CA LEU A 97 9.65 5.34 1.68
C LEU A 97 9.90 5.47 0.19
N SER A 98 10.08 4.32 -0.47
CA SER A 98 10.23 4.22 -1.92
C SER A 98 8.87 4.17 -2.61
N MET A 99 8.87 4.45 -3.92
CA MET A 99 7.70 4.26 -4.78
C MET A 99 7.18 2.82 -4.74
N GLU A 100 8.08 1.83 -4.79
CA GLU A 100 7.74 0.41 -4.75
C GLU A 100 7.09 0.03 -3.42
N LYS A 101 7.66 0.46 -2.29
CA LYS A 101 7.07 0.22 -0.97
C LYS A 101 5.73 0.92 -0.80
N CYS A 102 5.58 2.15 -1.31
CA CYS A 102 4.29 2.84 -1.33
C CYS A 102 3.23 2.01 -2.07
N MET A 103 3.55 1.53 -3.27
CA MET A 103 2.65 0.70 -4.08
C MET A 103 2.31 -0.61 -3.37
N GLN A 104 3.31 -1.26 -2.77
CA GLN A 104 3.11 -2.50 -2.02
C GLN A 104 2.20 -2.28 -0.81
N PHE A 105 2.41 -1.20 -0.05
CA PHE A 105 1.66 -0.90 1.15
C PHE A 105 0.23 -0.51 0.85
N LEU A 106 -0.01 0.41 -0.10
CA LEU A 106 -1.38 0.83 -0.44
C LEU A 106 -2.13 -0.21 -1.27
N GLY A 107 -1.42 -0.89 -2.17
CA GLY A 107 -2.01 -1.81 -3.14
C GLY A 107 -2.70 -2.98 -2.44
N LYS A 108 -2.19 -3.43 -1.30
CA LYS A 108 -2.77 -4.55 -0.58
C LYS A 108 -4.22 -4.28 -0.12
N GLU A 109 -4.48 -3.10 0.43
CA GLU A 109 -5.79 -2.71 0.94
C GLU A 109 -6.66 -2.18 -0.20
N ALA A 110 -6.08 -1.35 -1.09
CA ALA A 110 -6.77 -0.84 -2.26
C ALA A 110 -7.29 -1.97 -3.16
N TYR A 111 -6.52 -3.05 -3.32
CA TYR A 111 -6.85 -4.16 -4.21
C TYR A 111 -7.50 -5.34 -3.51
N GLY A 112 -7.35 -5.44 -2.19
CA GLY A 112 -7.89 -6.53 -1.37
C GLY A 112 -9.25 -6.20 -0.74
N CYS A 113 -9.54 -4.93 -0.46
CA CYS A 113 -10.71 -4.54 0.31
C CYS A 113 -11.80 -3.88 -0.53
N LYS A 114 -13.04 -4.33 -0.37
CA LYS A 114 -14.21 -3.81 -1.11
C LYS A 114 -14.44 -2.30 -0.91
N TYR A 115 -14.23 -1.82 0.32
CA TYR A 115 -14.48 -0.43 0.73
C TYR A 115 -13.19 0.31 1.08
N GLY A 116 -12.03 -0.19 0.66
CA GLY A 116 -10.73 0.25 1.16
C GLY A 116 -10.42 -0.33 2.54
N GLY A 117 -9.26 0.05 3.08
CA GLY A 117 -8.80 -0.46 4.35
C GLY A 117 -7.62 0.34 4.86
N SER A 118 -7.00 -0.15 5.92
CA SER A 118 -5.74 0.39 6.42
C SER A 118 -4.81 -0.75 6.84
N THR A 119 -3.52 -0.47 6.92
CA THR A 119 -2.57 -1.41 7.52
C THR A 119 -1.45 -0.71 8.24
N TRP A 120 -0.87 -1.47 9.15
CA TRP A 120 0.31 -1.11 9.92
C TRP A 120 1.44 -2.03 9.47
N ASN A 121 2.49 -1.44 8.90
CA ASN A 121 3.66 -2.18 8.44
C ASN A 121 4.94 -1.57 9.04
N GLY A 122 5.39 -2.14 10.16
CA GLY A 122 6.54 -1.66 10.90
C GLY A 122 6.37 -0.19 11.31
N ALA A 123 7.21 0.68 10.73
CA ALA A 123 7.19 2.12 10.99
C ALA A 123 6.17 2.90 10.14
N TRP A 124 5.24 2.24 9.46
CA TRP A 124 4.30 2.90 8.54
C TRP A 124 2.85 2.56 8.86
N PHE A 125 2.00 3.58 8.86
CA PHE A 125 0.56 3.44 8.76
C PHE A 125 0.12 3.90 7.37
N VAL A 126 -0.71 3.10 6.71
CA VAL A 126 -1.29 3.43 5.41
C VAL A 126 -2.80 3.18 5.41
N ALA A 127 -3.54 3.98 4.62
CA ALA A 127 -4.98 3.90 4.48
C ALA A 127 -5.43 4.39 3.10
#